data_AF-A0A1I5TGU1-F1
#
_entry.id   AF-A0A1I5TGU1-F1
#
_cell.length_a   1.000
_cell.length_b   1.000
_cell.length_c   1.000
_cell.angle_alpha   90.00
_cell.angle_beta   90.00
_cell.angle_gamma   90.00
#
_symmetry.space_group_name_H-M   'P 1'
#
loop_
_entity.id
_entity.type
_entity.pdbx_description
1 polymer ?
#
loop_
_entity_poly.entity_id
_entity_poly.type
_entity_poly.pdbx_seq_one_letter_code
_entity_poly.pdbx_strand_id
1 'polypeptide(L)'
;MSVDQPGPEMALVRYLRARGFTVEAGERPGDYRVTAYDGEPMPLRPRLSLPDDLLTEYLDEMGDDPAVTGGLGALSLTEVHLEEALTAGVGENRTTAVGVRRVISGEVEFFWHRRAPSEPLNSEAPSADLEWRADRPR
;
A
#
# COMPACT_ATOMS: atom_id res chain seq x y z
N MET A 1 -0.74 26.12 23.53
CA MET A 1 -1.62 26.13 22.34
C MET A 1 -1.45 24.77 21.69
N SER A 2 -2.29 23.80 22.03
CA SER A 2 -2.27 22.51 21.33
C SER A 2 -2.97 22.75 20.00
N VAL A 3 -2.20 22.77 18.92
CA VAL A 3 -2.78 22.56 17.59
C VAL A 3 -3.42 21.18 17.65
N ASP A 4 -4.74 21.10 17.41
CA ASP A 4 -5.45 19.86 17.10
C ASP A 4 -4.70 19.22 15.93
N GLN A 5 -3.72 18.38 16.23
CA GLN A 5 -3.06 17.60 15.20
C GLN A 5 -4.12 16.66 14.65
N PRO A 6 -4.36 16.67 13.33
CA PRO A 6 -5.30 15.75 12.73
C PRO A 6 -4.84 14.33 13.05
N GLY A 7 -5.79 13.45 13.39
CA GLY A 7 -5.50 12.04 13.66
C GLY A 7 -4.73 11.38 12.49
N PRO A 8 -4.01 10.28 12.75
CA PRO A 8 -3.19 9.61 11.75
C PRO A 8 -3.98 9.24 10.48
N GLU A 9 -5.26 8.87 10.60
CA GLU A 9 -6.15 8.63 9.45
C GLU A 9 -6.19 9.85 8.51
N MET A 10 -6.48 11.02 9.07
CA MET A 10 -6.60 12.26 8.30
C MET A 10 -5.25 12.70 7.72
N ALA A 11 -4.15 12.47 8.43
CA ALA A 11 -2.81 12.78 7.93
C ALA A 11 -2.49 11.94 6.69
N LEU A 12 -2.73 10.62 6.74
CA LEU A 12 -2.48 9.71 5.61
C LEU A 12 -3.39 9.99 4.42
N VAL A 13 -4.67 10.30 4.63
CA VAL A 13 -5.59 10.67 3.53
C VAL A 13 -5.15 11.98 2.87
N ARG A 14 -4.69 12.97 3.66
CA ARG A 14 -4.14 14.23 3.12
C ARG A 14 -2.87 13.99 2.34
N TYR A 15 -1.98 13.14 2.85
CA TYR A 15 -0.76 12.73 2.17
C TYR A 15 -1.07 12.13 0.78
N LEU A 16 -1.96 11.13 0.72
CA LEU A 16 -2.33 10.48 -0.54
C LEU A 16 -2.94 11.47 -1.55
N ARG A 17 -3.81 12.37 -1.10
CA ARG A 17 -4.37 13.42 -1.95
C ARG A 17 -3.29 14.37 -2.48
N ALA A 18 -2.32 14.74 -1.66
CA ALA A 18 -1.18 15.57 -2.09
C ALA A 18 -0.28 14.85 -3.11
N ARG A 19 -0.27 13.50 -3.11
CA ARG A 19 0.41 12.67 -4.10
C ARG A 19 -0.40 12.40 -5.37
N GLY A 20 -1.58 13.00 -5.53
CA GLY A 20 -2.39 12.87 -6.76
C GLY A 20 -3.44 11.77 -6.71
N PHE A 21 -3.60 11.06 -5.60
CA PHE A 21 -4.68 10.09 -5.43
C PHE A 21 -6.03 10.78 -5.17
N THR A 22 -7.07 10.32 -5.86
CA THR A 22 -8.46 10.66 -5.51
C THR A 22 -8.99 9.65 -4.51
N VAL A 23 -9.24 10.10 -3.27
CA VAL A 23 -9.68 9.27 -2.14
C VAL A 23 -11.07 9.69 -1.69
N GLU A 24 -12.03 8.79 -1.83
CA GLU A 24 -13.44 8.94 -1.46
C GLU A 24 -13.74 8.19 -0.16
N ALA A 25 -14.57 8.76 0.70
CA ALA A 25 -15.02 8.10 1.92
C ALA A 25 -15.87 6.87 1.59
N GLY A 26 -15.69 5.82 2.39
CA GLY A 26 -16.44 4.57 2.32
C GLY A 26 -17.65 4.57 3.26
N GLU A 27 -18.11 3.36 3.60
CA GLU A 27 -19.33 3.15 4.39
C GLU A 27 -19.13 3.42 5.89
N ARG A 28 -17.89 3.39 6.38
CA ARG A 28 -17.55 3.52 7.80
C ARG A 28 -16.34 4.45 7.97
N PRO A 29 -16.16 5.07 9.15
CA PRO A 29 -14.93 5.79 9.48
C PRO A 29 -13.70 4.90 9.25
N GLY A 30 -12.63 5.46 8.69
CA GLY A 30 -11.45 4.70 8.28
C GLY A 30 -11.59 3.88 6.99
N ASP A 31 -12.79 3.62 6.48
CA ASP A 31 -12.97 2.94 5.19
C ASP A 31 -12.98 3.97 4.06
N TYR A 32 -12.18 3.75 3.01
CA TYR A 32 -12.05 4.62 1.84
C TYR A 32 -12.00 3.83 0.54
N ARG A 33 -12.23 4.52 -0.59
CA ARG A 33 -11.97 4.03 -1.95
C ARG A 33 -11.06 4.98 -2.68
N VAL A 34 -10.05 4.43 -3.36
CA VAL A 34 -9.16 5.21 -4.23
C VAL A 34 -9.65 5.10 -5.66
N THR A 35 -10.11 6.20 -6.26
CA THR A 35 -10.82 6.16 -7.56
C THR A 35 -10.00 6.64 -8.75
N ALA A 36 -8.92 7.38 -8.52
CA ALA A 36 -8.01 7.86 -9.55
C ALA A 36 -6.60 8.14 -8.99
N TYR A 37 -5.62 8.21 -9.88
CA TYR A 37 -4.25 8.66 -9.62
C TYR A 37 -3.79 9.58 -10.75
N ASP A 38 -3.31 10.78 -10.42
CA ASP A 38 -2.92 11.82 -11.40
C ASP A 38 -4.00 12.15 -12.44
N GLY A 39 -5.26 12.10 -12.02
CA GLY A 39 -6.43 12.35 -12.88
C GLY A 39 -6.89 11.14 -13.70
N GLU A 40 -6.10 10.06 -13.75
CA GLU A 40 -6.45 8.83 -14.47
C GLU A 40 -7.27 7.88 -13.58
N PRO A 41 -8.43 7.36 -14.03
CA PRO A 41 -9.25 6.46 -13.24
C PRO A 41 -8.53 5.15 -12.87
N MET A 42 -8.60 4.76 -11.60
CA MET A 42 -8.09 3.46 -11.13
C MET A 42 -9.15 2.37 -11.36
N PRO A 43 -8.92 1.36 -12.23
CA PRO A 43 -9.97 0.43 -12.65
C PRO A 43 -10.54 -0.44 -11.52
N LEU A 44 -9.71 -0.87 -10.55
CA LEU A 44 -10.15 -1.73 -9.45
C LEU A 44 -10.67 -0.98 -8.24
N ARG A 45 -10.54 0.36 -8.24
CA ARG A 45 -10.92 1.24 -7.13
C ARG A 45 -10.54 0.67 -5.75
N PRO A 46 -9.24 0.53 -5.45
CA PRO A 46 -8.78 -0.19 -4.26
C PRO A 46 -9.46 0.30 -2.99
N ARG A 47 -9.78 -0.64 -2.09
CA ARG A 47 -10.25 -0.31 -0.74
C ARG A 47 -9.06 0.12 0.11
N LEU A 48 -9.23 1.21 0.85
CA LEU A 48 -8.22 1.73 1.77
C LEU A 48 -8.82 1.67 3.18
N SER A 49 -8.15 0.97 4.10
CA SER A 49 -8.60 0.75 5.49
C SER A 49 -7.65 1.45 6.46
N LEU A 50 -8.09 2.57 7.00
CA LEU A 50 -7.36 3.47 7.89
C LEU A 50 -8.17 3.82 9.15
N PRO A 51 -8.74 2.85 9.89
CA PRO A 51 -9.41 3.16 11.14
C PRO A 51 -8.40 3.75 12.15
N ASP A 52 -8.71 4.94 12.66
CA ASP A 52 -7.79 5.79 13.43
C ASP A 52 -7.26 5.12 14.70
N ASP A 53 -8.09 4.29 15.35
CA ASP A 53 -7.73 3.50 16.52
C ASP A 53 -6.66 2.44 16.21
N LEU A 54 -6.85 1.67 15.12
CA LEU A 54 -5.85 0.68 14.72
C LEU A 54 -4.60 1.34 14.15
N LEU A 55 -4.73 2.48 13.46
CA LEU A 55 -3.56 3.23 12.99
C LEU A 55 -2.71 3.72 14.14
N THR A 56 -3.33 4.25 15.20
CA THR A 56 -2.61 4.70 16.38
C THR A 56 -1.84 3.54 17.01
N GLU A 57 -2.50 2.40 17.24
CA GLU A 57 -1.86 1.20 17.77
C GLU A 57 -0.72 0.70 16.88
N TYR A 58 -0.93 0.61 15.57
CA TYR A 58 0.09 0.19 14.61
C TYR A 58 1.31 1.12 14.59
N LEU A 59 1.10 2.43 14.65
CA LEU A 59 2.17 3.41 14.61
C LEU A 59 2.96 3.44 15.92
N ASP A 60 2.30 3.25 17.06
CA ASP A 60 2.95 3.14 18.36
C ASP A 60 3.83 1.88 18.42
N GLU A 61 3.29 0.72 18.03
CA GLU A 61 4.04 -0.55 17.97
C GLU A 61 5.26 -0.47 17.04
N MET A 62 5.11 0.18 15.88
CA MET A 62 6.22 0.38 14.95
C MET A 62 7.23 1.42 15.46
N GLY A 63 6.76 2.46 16.15
CA GLY A 63 7.60 3.53 16.68
C GLY A 63 8.53 3.08 17.81
N ASP A 64 8.15 2.02 18.53
CA ASP A 64 8.92 1.43 19.61
C ASP A 64 10.17 0.66 19.13
N ASP A 65 10.23 0.26 17.86
CA ASP A 65 11.40 -0.41 17.25
C ASP A 65 12.03 0.42 16.11
N PRO A 66 13.09 1.19 16.38
CA PRO A 66 13.76 1.98 15.36
C PRO A 66 14.49 1.16 14.29
N ALA A 67 14.71 -0.15 14.51
CA ALA A 67 15.25 -1.02 13.47
C ALA A 67 14.20 -1.34 12.41
N VAL A 68 12.92 -1.40 12.79
CA VAL A 68 11.78 -1.65 11.88
C VAL A 68 11.55 -0.46 10.96
N THR A 69 11.74 0.75 11.46
CA THR A 69 11.45 1.98 10.70
C THR A 69 12.54 2.39 9.73
N GLY A 70 13.73 1.76 9.78
CA GLY A 70 14.87 2.12 8.94
C GLY A 70 15.34 3.57 9.15
N GLY A 71 15.09 4.15 10.32
CA GLY A 71 15.41 5.54 10.65
C GLY A 71 14.36 6.58 10.21
N LEU A 72 13.24 6.15 9.62
CA LEU A 72 12.07 7.00 9.39
C LEU A 72 11.17 7.06 10.63
N GLY A 73 10.27 8.04 10.70
CA GLY A 73 9.14 7.96 11.61
C GLY A 73 8.14 6.90 11.13
N ALA A 74 7.47 6.19 12.04
CA ALA A 74 6.48 5.17 11.71
C ALA A 74 5.38 5.69 10.74
N LEU A 75 4.94 6.94 10.94
CA LEU A 75 3.97 7.59 10.06
C LEU A 75 4.53 7.74 8.65
N SER A 76 5.75 8.26 8.51
CA SER A 76 6.40 8.45 7.20
C SER A 76 6.67 7.14 6.48
N LEU A 77 7.01 6.07 7.21
CA LEU A 77 7.14 4.76 6.60
C LEU A 77 5.78 4.25 6.10
N THR A 78 4.71 4.47 6.86
CA THR A 78 3.34 4.10 6.46
C THR A 78 2.86 4.88 5.24
N GLU A 79 3.20 6.18 5.15
CA GLU A 79 2.96 7.01 3.96
C GLU A 79 3.60 6.39 2.71
N VAL A 80 4.88 5.99 2.79
CA VAL A 80 5.60 5.34 1.69
C VAL A 80 4.95 4.01 1.31
N HIS A 81 4.66 3.12 2.27
CA HIS A 81 4.05 1.83 1.97
C HIS A 81 2.67 1.97 1.30
N LEU A 82 1.86 2.94 1.71
CA LEU A 82 0.56 3.21 1.06
C LEU A 82 0.73 3.73 -0.36
N GLU A 83 1.67 4.65 -0.59
CA GLU A 83 1.96 5.17 -1.93
C GLU A 83 2.45 4.07 -2.88
N GLU A 84 3.40 3.25 -2.43
CA GLU A 84 3.93 2.14 -3.23
C GLU A 84 2.83 1.13 -3.57
N ALA A 85 2.02 0.74 -2.58
CA ALA A 85 0.93 -0.20 -2.78
C ALA A 85 -0.13 0.34 -3.75
N LEU A 86 -0.50 1.61 -3.66
CA LEU A 86 -1.52 2.19 -4.53
C LEU A 86 -0.99 2.48 -5.93
N THR A 87 0.26 2.92 -6.07
CA THR A 87 0.90 3.17 -7.37
C THR A 87 1.08 1.87 -8.16
N ALA A 88 1.43 0.76 -7.48
CA ALA A 88 1.44 -0.57 -8.09
C ALA A 88 0.06 -0.97 -8.66
N GLY A 89 -1.02 -0.41 -8.10
CA GLY A 89 -2.40 -0.57 -8.55
C GLY A 89 -2.71 -0.04 -9.95
N VAL A 90 -1.83 0.80 -10.51
CA VAL A 90 -1.95 1.37 -11.86
C VAL A 90 -1.44 0.38 -12.93
N GLY A 91 -0.53 -0.54 -12.56
CA GLY A 91 0.11 -1.50 -13.46
C GLY A 91 -0.57 -2.88 -13.52
N GLU A 92 0.22 -3.91 -13.84
CA GLU A 92 -0.26 -5.31 -13.91
C GLU A 92 -0.55 -5.90 -12.52
N ASN A 93 0.14 -5.41 -11.49
CA ASN A 93 -0.01 -5.83 -10.09
C ASN A 93 -1.11 -5.07 -9.36
N ARG A 94 -2.34 -5.16 -9.90
CA ARG A 94 -3.45 -4.31 -9.46
C ARG A 94 -3.85 -4.56 -8.01
N THR A 95 -3.56 -3.61 -7.15
CA THR A 95 -4.01 -3.54 -5.75
C THR A 95 -5.53 -3.56 -5.66
N THR A 96 -6.07 -4.34 -4.74
CA THR A 96 -7.51 -4.45 -4.46
C THR A 96 -7.87 -3.91 -3.09
N ALA A 97 -6.97 -4.05 -2.12
CA ALA A 97 -7.12 -3.46 -0.80
C ALA A 97 -5.76 -3.21 -0.14
N VAL A 98 -5.66 -2.17 0.67
CA VAL A 98 -4.47 -1.85 1.47
C VAL A 98 -4.88 -1.11 2.75
N GLY A 99 -4.08 -1.23 3.80
CA GLY A 99 -4.27 -0.46 5.03
C GLY A 99 -3.82 -1.21 6.26
N VAL A 100 -4.44 -0.91 7.41
CA VAL A 100 -4.21 -1.63 8.66
C VAL A 100 -5.42 -2.45 9.07
N ARG A 101 -5.17 -3.58 9.73
CA ARG A 101 -6.22 -4.47 10.28
C ARG A 101 -5.74 -5.17 11.54
N ARG A 102 -6.69 -5.62 12.35
CA ARG A 102 -6.42 -6.57 13.43
C ARG A 102 -6.51 -8.00 12.90
N VAL A 103 -5.49 -8.81 13.16
CA VAL A 103 -5.47 -10.25 12.82
C VAL A 103 -6.01 -11.11 13.96
N ILE A 104 -6.16 -12.42 13.72
CA ILE A 104 -6.73 -13.38 14.68
C ILE A 104 -5.90 -13.46 15.97
N SER A 105 -4.58 -13.25 15.90
CA SER A 105 -3.70 -13.16 17.09
C SER A 105 -4.01 -11.94 17.97
N GLY A 106 -4.78 -10.99 17.47
CA GLY A 106 -5.07 -9.73 18.14
C GLY A 106 -4.09 -8.61 17.78
N GLU A 107 -3.00 -8.89 17.07
CA GLU A 107 -2.02 -7.89 16.65
C GLU A 107 -2.58 -7.02 15.51
N VAL A 108 -2.10 -5.77 15.42
CA VAL A 108 -2.41 -4.88 14.29
C VAL A 108 -1.29 -4.98 13.26
N GLU A 109 -1.67 -5.25 12.01
CA GLU A 109 -0.71 -5.34 10.91
C GLU A 109 -1.08 -4.41 9.76
N PHE A 110 -0.07 -4.03 8.98
CA PHE A 110 -0.28 -3.50 7.64
C PHE A 110 -0.55 -4.66 6.68
N PHE A 111 -1.60 -4.54 5.87
CA PHE A 111 -1.93 -5.52 4.85
C PHE A 111 -1.95 -4.88 3.46
N TRP A 112 -1.54 -5.66 2.47
CA TRP A 112 -1.64 -5.30 1.05
C TRP A 112 -2.13 -6.48 0.22
N HIS A 113 -3.33 -6.36 -0.31
CA HIS A 113 -3.95 -7.34 -1.19
C HIS A 113 -3.85 -6.90 -2.65
N ARG A 114 -3.39 -7.83 -3.48
CA ARG A 114 -3.30 -7.66 -4.93
C ARG A 114 -4.20 -8.68 -5.62
N ARG A 115 -4.73 -8.32 -6.78
CA ARG A 115 -5.34 -9.30 -7.67
C ARG A 115 -4.26 -10.32 -8.06
N ALA A 116 -4.56 -11.61 -7.92
CA ALA A 116 -3.67 -12.65 -8.43
C ALA A 116 -3.45 -12.40 -9.93
N PRO A 117 -2.21 -12.52 -10.44
CA PRO A 117 -1.99 -12.53 -11.88
C PRO A 117 -2.87 -13.63 -12.46
N SER A 118 -3.70 -13.29 -13.46
CA SER A 118 -4.34 -14.32 -14.27
C SER A 118 -3.22 -15.18 -14.83
N GLU A 119 -3.18 -16.48 -14.50
CA GLU A 119 -2.17 -17.38 -15.06
C GLU A 119 -2.10 -17.17 -16.57
N PRO A 120 -0.90 -17.00 -17.16
CA PRO A 120 -0.81 -17.06 -18.60
C PRO A 120 -1.36 -18.43 -19.01
N LEU A 121 -2.40 -18.44 -19.86
CA LEU A 121 -2.82 -19.64 -20.58
C LEU A 121 -1.55 -20.27 -21.14
N ASN A 122 -1.22 -21.48 -20.67
CA ASN A 122 -0.10 -22.28 -21.16
C ASN A 122 -0.09 -22.27 -22.68
N SER A 123 0.67 -21.35 -23.28
CA SER A 123 1.12 -21.48 -24.65
C SER A 123 2.44 -22.21 -24.51
N GLU A 124 2.40 -23.51 -24.75
CA GLU A 124 3.59 -24.35 -24.90
C GLU A 124 4.62 -23.62 -25.77
N ALA A 125 5.71 -23.18 -25.15
CA ALA A 125 6.97 -22.96 -25.83
C ALA A 125 7.98 -23.89 -25.15
N PRO A 126 8.57 -24.86 -25.87
CA PRO A 126 9.49 -25.81 -25.28
C PRO A 126 10.68 -25.07 -24.68
N SER A 127 11.01 -25.45 -23.44
CA SER A 127 12.18 -25.02 -22.69
C SER A 127 13.45 -25.30 -23.47
N ALA A 128 13.92 -24.32 -24.23
CA ALA A 128 15.27 -24.29 -24.76
C ALA A 128 16.18 -23.66 -23.70
N ASP A 129 17.24 -24.38 -23.36
CA ASP A 129 18.25 -24.07 -22.34
C ASP A 129 18.67 -22.59 -22.33
N LEU A 130 18.24 -21.87 -21.30
CA LEU A 130 18.76 -20.54 -20.98
C LEU A 130 20.06 -20.68 -20.18
N GLU A 131 21.12 -21.19 -20.81
CA GLU A 131 22.48 -21.02 -20.30
C GLU A 131 22.97 -19.60 -20.62
N TRP A 132 23.16 -18.78 -19.59
CA TRP A 132 23.85 -17.49 -19.74
C TRP A 132 25.33 -17.74 -20.05
N ARG A 133 25.82 -17.30 -21.21
CA ARG A 133 27.25 -17.26 -21.55
C ARG A 133 27.72 -15.83 -21.68
N ALA A 134 28.67 -15.44 -20.82
CA ALA A 134 29.37 -14.18 -20.95
C ALA A 134 30.22 -14.19 -22.24
N ASP A 135 29.98 -13.23 -23.13
CA ASP A 135 30.91 -12.95 -24.23
C ASP A 135 32.26 -12.52 -23.66
N ARG A 136 33.34 -13.23 -24.04
CA ARG A 136 34.70 -12.81 -23.69
C ARG A 136 35.15 -11.67 -24.62
N PRO A 137 35.73 -10.58 -24.10
CA PRO A 137 36.29 -9.53 -24.94
C PRO A 137 37.54 -10.05 -25.67
N ARG A 138 37.71 -9.61 -26.94
CA ARG A 138 38.86 -9.90 -27.79
C ARG A 138 40.09 -9.08 -27.41
#